data_AF-A0A0E3HA89-F1
#
_entry.id   AF-A0A0E3HA89-F1
#
_cell.length_a   1.000
_cell.length_b   1.000
_cell.length_c   1.000
_cell.angle_alpha   90.00
_cell.angle_beta   90.00
_cell.angle_gamma   90.00
#
_symmetry.space_group_name_H-M   'P 1'
#
loop_
_entity.id
_entity.type
_entity.pdbx_description
1 polymer ?
#
loop_
_entity_poly.entity_id
_entity_poly.type
_entity_poly.pdbx_seq_one_letter_code
_entity_poly.pdbx_strand_id
1 'polypeptide(L)'
;MSLMNLLSNMMNALSSSLLIPVMFFLTLLVFLSLVQLGEFLSEYTKRHRDWNNLESNCKKIECELQNSDFSEASKALGNIKQNYIVTSFARDAAKYLEERHFPAIERLSQEYEIRMAKRLEHTKITSTVGPMLGLMGTLIPLGPALIGLSKGDIGTLAQNLMIAFATTVVGLFVAIIGYVLTQVRRRWYWEDMSDIDYILDTIEEKNWNSVSLNNEE
;
A
#
# COMPACT_ATOMS: atom_id res chain seq x y z
N MET A 1 -49.81 17.54 6.14
CA MET A 1 -48.72 16.53 6.15
C MET A 1 -47.70 17.02 7.17
N SER A 2 -47.49 16.31 8.28
CA SER A 2 -46.59 16.77 9.35
C SER A 2 -45.15 16.90 8.82
N LEU A 3 -44.40 17.91 9.27
CA LEU A 3 -42.98 18.11 8.93
C LEU A 3 -42.16 16.82 9.12
N MET A 4 -42.51 16.04 10.15
CA MET A 4 -41.95 14.72 10.45
C MET A 4 -42.10 13.70 9.30
N ASN A 5 -43.27 13.65 8.66
CA ASN A 5 -43.53 12.71 7.56
C ASN A 5 -42.77 13.13 6.29
N LEU A 6 -42.61 14.44 6.06
CA LEU A 6 -41.79 14.96 4.95
C LEU A 6 -40.32 14.55 5.14
N LEU A 7 -39.77 14.81 6.35
CA LEU A 7 -38.38 14.47 6.68
C LEU A 7 -38.11 12.96 6.60
N SER A 8 -39.01 12.13 7.13
CA SER A 8 -38.89 10.68 7.07
C SER A 8 -38.94 10.15 5.63
N ASN A 9 -39.85 10.67 4.80
CA ASN A 9 -39.95 10.28 3.39
C ASN A 9 -38.72 10.69 2.58
N MET A 10 -38.17 11.89 2.82
CA MET A 10 -36.93 12.34 2.19
C MET A 10 -35.75 11.46 2.61
N MET A 11 -35.62 11.13 3.90
CA MET A 11 -34.56 10.27 4.42
C MET A 11 -34.64 8.85 3.83
N ASN A 12 -35.83 8.28 3.75
CA ASN A 12 -36.04 6.95 3.15
C ASN A 12 -35.74 6.93 1.63
N ALA A 13 -36.14 7.99 0.92
CA ALA A 13 -35.84 8.13 -0.51
C ALA A 13 -34.32 8.25 -0.75
N LEU A 14 -33.63 9.07 0.06
CA LEU A 14 -32.17 9.21 0.00
C LEU A 14 -31.46 7.89 0.30
N SER A 15 -31.84 7.20 1.39
CA SER A 15 -31.25 5.92 1.77
C SER A 15 -31.44 4.86 0.68
N SER A 16 -32.66 4.73 0.15
CA SER A 16 -32.97 3.75 -0.91
C SER A 16 -32.24 4.04 -2.23
N SER A 17 -32.08 5.33 -2.58
CA SER A 17 -31.31 5.75 -3.75
C SER A 17 -29.82 5.39 -3.60
N LEU A 18 -29.29 5.39 -2.38
CA LEU A 18 -27.91 5.06 -2.07
C LEU A 18 -27.59 3.55 -2.16
N LEU A 19 -28.61 2.68 -2.16
CA LEU A 19 -28.43 1.23 -2.25
C LEU A 19 -27.68 0.84 -3.54
N ILE A 20 -28.15 1.33 -4.69
CA ILE A 20 -27.56 0.97 -6.00
C ILE A 20 -26.10 1.42 -6.11
N PRO A 21 -25.73 2.67 -5.77
CA PRO A 21 -24.34 3.09 -5.67
C PRO A 21 -23.50 2.22 -4.73
N VAL A 22 -24.00 1.91 -3.54
CA VAL A 22 -23.27 1.09 -2.55
C VAL A 22 -22.99 -0.31 -3.11
N MET A 23 -23.98 -0.95 -3.71
CA MET A 23 -23.82 -2.25 -4.36
C MET A 23 -22.77 -2.20 -5.47
N PHE A 24 -22.84 -1.17 -6.32
CA PHE A 24 -21.87 -0.98 -7.41
C PHE A 24 -20.44 -0.81 -6.89
N PHE A 25 -20.22 0.06 -5.90
CA PHE A 25 -18.91 0.28 -5.30
C PHE A 25 -18.39 -0.98 -4.58
N LEU A 26 -19.27 -1.74 -3.91
CA LEU A 26 -18.89 -2.99 -3.26
C LEU A 26 -18.46 -4.04 -4.29
N THR A 27 -19.21 -4.21 -5.38
CA THR A 27 -18.80 -5.10 -6.47
C THR A 27 -17.49 -4.65 -7.12
N LEU A 28 -17.29 -3.34 -7.32
CA LEU A 28 -16.03 -2.79 -7.82
C LEU A 28 -14.86 -3.09 -6.88
N LEU A 29 -15.05 -2.94 -5.56
CA LEU A 29 -14.04 -3.26 -4.55
C LEU A 29 -13.66 -4.74 -4.54
N VAL A 30 -14.62 -5.64 -4.78
CA VAL A 30 -14.33 -7.08 -4.93
C VAL A 30 -13.42 -7.31 -6.13
N PHE A 31 -13.72 -6.68 -7.26
CA PHE A 31 -12.85 -6.80 -8.43
C PHE A 31 -11.45 -6.26 -8.15
N LEU A 32 -11.36 -5.08 -7.51
CA LEU A 32 -10.08 -4.48 -7.13
C LEU A 32 -9.31 -5.33 -6.12
N SER A 33 -9.97 -5.98 -5.16
CA SER A 33 -9.29 -6.84 -4.17
C SER A 33 -8.69 -8.09 -4.82
N LEU A 34 -9.37 -8.66 -5.84
CA LEU A 34 -8.84 -9.76 -6.64
C LEU A 34 -7.64 -9.34 -7.49
N VAL A 35 -7.69 -8.15 -8.10
CA VAL A 35 -6.55 -7.60 -8.85
C VAL A 35 -5.35 -7.37 -7.92
N GLN A 36 -5.56 -6.76 -6.75
CA GLN A 36 -4.52 -6.54 -5.74
C GLN A 36 -3.90 -7.85 -5.26
N LEU A 37 -4.72 -8.91 -5.08
CA LEU A 37 -4.25 -10.24 -4.71
C LEU A 37 -3.36 -10.84 -5.81
N GLY A 38 -3.73 -10.66 -7.09
CA GLY A 38 -2.93 -11.09 -8.23
C GLY A 38 -1.59 -10.36 -8.34
N GLU A 39 -1.58 -9.03 -8.19
CA GLU A 39 -0.36 -8.23 -8.14
C GLU A 39 0.57 -8.70 -7.02
N PHE A 40 0.00 -8.95 -5.84
CA PHE A 40 0.74 -9.46 -4.69
C PHE A 40 1.35 -10.84 -4.94
N LEU A 41 0.63 -11.77 -5.59
CA LEU A 41 1.17 -13.09 -5.96
C LEU A 41 2.34 -12.98 -6.94
N SER A 42 2.23 -12.07 -7.93
CA SER A 42 3.33 -11.77 -8.84
C SER A 42 4.53 -11.18 -8.12
N GLU A 43 4.31 -10.29 -7.16
CA GLU A 43 5.35 -9.67 -6.33
C GLU A 43 6.01 -10.70 -5.40
N TYR A 44 5.22 -11.55 -4.74
CA TYR A 44 5.68 -12.65 -3.88
C TYR A 44 6.66 -13.57 -4.61
N THR A 45 6.29 -13.98 -5.83
CA THR A 45 7.05 -14.98 -6.59
C THR A 45 8.38 -14.43 -7.11
N LYS A 46 8.46 -13.13 -7.40
CA LYS A 46 9.66 -12.50 -7.97
C LYS A 46 10.66 -12.04 -6.90
N ARG A 47 10.34 -12.18 -5.61
CA ARG A 47 11.15 -11.64 -4.53
C ARG A 47 12.32 -12.57 -4.20
N HIS A 48 13.49 -12.27 -4.77
CA HIS A 48 14.78 -12.83 -4.35
C HIS A 48 15.53 -11.77 -3.54
N ARG A 49 15.62 -11.97 -2.22
CA ARG A 49 16.46 -11.18 -1.32
C ARG A 49 17.78 -11.93 -1.15
N ASP A 50 18.89 -11.29 -1.50
CA ASP A 50 20.22 -11.90 -1.47
C ASP A 50 21.15 -11.06 -0.57
N TRP A 51 21.01 -11.21 0.74
CA TRP A 51 21.76 -10.42 1.72
C TRP A 51 23.29 -10.46 1.48
N ASN A 52 23.81 -11.60 1.02
CA ASN A 52 25.24 -11.76 0.73
C ASN A 52 25.67 -10.85 -0.43
N ASN A 53 24.84 -10.72 -1.46
CA ASN A 53 25.12 -9.81 -2.57
C ASN A 53 25.10 -8.34 -2.10
N LEU A 54 24.14 -7.96 -1.24
CA LEU A 54 24.08 -6.60 -0.68
C LEU A 54 25.34 -6.28 0.13
N GLU A 55 25.66 -7.11 1.11
CA GLU A 55 26.82 -6.89 1.99
C GLU A 55 28.14 -6.86 1.21
N SER A 56 28.31 -7.77 0.23
CA SER A 56 29.53 -7.80 -0.59
C SER A 56 29.69 -6.56 -1.46
N ASN A 57 28.59 -5.98 -1.94
CA ASN A 57 28.64 -4.74 -2.74
C ASN A 57 28.79 -3.51 -1.85
N CYS A 58 28.14 -3.45 -0.67
CA CYS A 58 28.35 -2.36 0.29
C CYS A 58 29.82 -2.31 0.74
N LYS A 59 30.46 -3.45 1.04
CA LYS A 59 31.91 -3.49 1.34
C LYS A 59 32.77 -3.00 0.19
N LYS A 60 32.41 -3.33 -1.07
CA LYS A 60 33.13 -2.80 -2.24
C LYS A 60 32.96 -1.29 -2.38
N ILE A 61 31.73 -0.78 -2.23
CA ILE A 61 31.44 0.65 -2.26
C ILE A 61 32.28 1.35 -1.17
N GLU A 62 32.32 0.79 0.03
CA GLU A 62 33.13 1.31 1.13
C GLU A 62 34.61 1.37 0.75
N CYS A 63 35.19 0.29 0.22
CA CYS A 63 36.58 0.25 -0.25
C CYS A 63 36.86 1.26 -1.38
N GLU A 64 36.01 1.33 -2.41
CA GLU A 64 36.23 2.23 -3.55
C GLU A 64 36.11 3.71 -3.15
N LEU A 65 35.19 4.01 -2.23
CA LEU A 65 35.12 5.34 -1.65
C LEU A 65 36.39 5.66 -0.82
N GLN A 66 37.08 4.67 -0.20
CA GLN A 66 38.35 4.92 0.53
C GLN A 66 39.44 5.35 -0.45
N ASN A 67 39.42 4.79 -1.65
CA ASN A 67 40.38 5.10 -2.71
C ASN A 67 40.02 6.38 -3.49
N SER A 68 38.99 7.13 -3.07
CA SER A 68 38.44 8.29 -3.79
C SER A 68 37.95 8.01 -5.22
N ASP A 69 37.65 6.75 -5.54
CA ASP A 69 37.14 6.34 -6.85
C ASP A 69 35.61 6.28 -6.84
N PHE A 70 35.00 7.45 -7.03
CA PHE A 70 33.53 7.61 -7.07
C PHE A 70 32.89 6.95 -8.31
N SER A 71 33.67 6.73 -9.38
CA SER A 71 33.16 6.07 -10.59
C SER A 71 32.98 4.58 -10.35
N GLU A 72 33.96 3.93 -9.70
CA GLU A 72 33.86 2.51 -9.40
C GLU A 72 32.88 2.23 -8.25
N ALA A 73 32.77 3.14 -7.27
CA ALA A 73 31.72 3.11 -6.24
C ALA A 73 30.30 3.21 -6.86
N SER A 74 30.09 4.09 -7.85
CA SER A 74 28.82 4.21 -8.57
C SER A 74 28.46 2.91 -9.32
N LYS A 75 29.44 2.28 -10.00
CA LYS A 75 29.22 1.00 -10.68
C LYS A 75 28.89 -0.14 -9.70
N ALA A 76 29.56 -0.19 -8.54
CA ALA A 76 29.28 -1.17 -7.50
C ALA A 76 27.86 -1.01 -6.95
N LEU A 77 27.41 0.24 -6.73
CA LEU A 77 26.05 0.57 -6.31
C LEU A 77 24.99 0.19 -7.35
N GLY A 78 25.22 0.52 -8.63
CA GLY A 78 24.32 0.16 -9.73
C GLY A 78 24.21 -1.35 -10.01
N ASN A 79 25.18 -2.14 -9.53
CA ASN A 79 25.22 -3.60 -9.66
C ASN A 79 24.57 -4.36 -8.50
N ILE A 80 24.06 -3.66 -7.48
CA ILE A 80 23.34 -4.30 -6.37
C ILE A 80 22.09 -5.02 -6.90
N LYS A 81 22.10 -6.35 -6.78
CA LYS A 81 20.98 -7.21 -7.16
C LYS A 81 20.22 -7.62 -5.90
N GLN A 82 19.12 -6.95 -5.63
CA GLN A 82 18.20 -7.24 -4.52
C GLN A 82 16.78 -7.30 -5.07
N ASN A 83 15.80 -7.00 -4.21
CA ASN A 83 14.44 -6.75 -4.61
C ASN A 83 14.35 -5.59 -5.63
N TYR A 84 13.31 -5.59 -6.47
CA TYR A 84 13.10 -4.60 -7.51
C TYR A 84 13.22 -3.15 -7.01
N ILE A 85 12.68 -2.87 -5.81
CA ILE A 85 12.67 -1.54 -5.19
C ILE A 85 14.09 -1.10 -4.79
N VAL A 86 14.84 -1.98 -4.14
CA VAL A 86 16.21 -1.69 -3.69
C VAL A 86 17.15 -1.56 -4.88
N THR A 87 17.02 -2.42 -5.90
CA THR A 87 17.82 -2.32 -7.13
C THR A 87 17.47 -1.06 -7.94
N SER A 88 16.20 -0.63 -7.97
CA SER A 88 15.85 0.63 -8.62
C SER A 88 16.41 1.83 -7.85
N PHE A 89 16.31 1.83 -6.52
CA PHE A 89 16.92 2.85 -5.67
C PHE A 89 18.45 2.91 -5.89
N ALA A 90 19.15 1.78 -5.81
CA ALA A 90 20.60 1.71 -5.95
C ALA A 90 21.06 2.23 -7.32
N ARG A 91 20.33 1.90 -8.40
CA ARG A 91 20.64 2.41 -9.75
C ARG A 91 20.41 3.91 -9.89
N ASP A 92 19.36 4.44 -9.27
CA ASP A 92 19.08 5.87 -9.28
C ASP A 92 20.10 6.64 -8.40
N ALA A 93 20.44 6.09 -7.23
CA ALA A 93 21.44 6.62 -6.32
C ALA A 93 22.86 6.61 -6.92
N ALA A 94 23.22 5.60 -7.72
CA ALA A 94 24.50 5.52 -8.42
C ALA A 94 24.80 6.76 -9.29
N LYS A 95 23.77 7.30 -9.97
CA LYS A 95 23.93 8.52 -10.78
C LYS A 95 24.29 9.73 -9.93
N TYR A 96 23.58 9.90 -8.81
CA TYR A 96 23.82 11.02 -7.89
C TYR A 96 25.14 10.87 -7.10
N LEU A 97 25.59 9.63 -6.88
CA LEU A 97 26.88 9.35 -6.25
C LEU A 97 28.05 9.75 -7.15
N GLU A 98 27.95 9.52 -8.46
CA GLU A 98 28.96 9.96 -9.44
C GLU A 98 29.09 11.49 -9.47
N GLU A 99 27.96 12.20 -9.36
CA GLU A 99 27.91 13.67 -9.28
C GLU A 99 28.29 14.22 -7.88
N ARG A 100 28.63 13.35 -6.91
CA ARG A 100 28.91 13.69 -5.50
C ARG A 100 27.79 14.47 -4.81
N HIS A 101 26.56 14.26 -5.24
CA HIS A 101 25.41 15.03 -4.78
C HIS A 101 24.64 14.28 -3.67
N PHE A 102 25.32 14.06 -2.53
CA PHE A 102 24.79 13.29 -1.39
C PHE A 102 23.40 13.73 -0.90
N PRO A 103 23.06 15.04 -0.80
CA PRO A 103 21.72 15.46 -0.41
C PRO A 103 20.61 14.99 -1.37
N ALA A 104 20.93 14.71 -2.64
CA ALA A 104 19.95 14.12 -3.56
C ALA A 104 19.72 12.63 -3.30
N ILE A 105 20.71 11.90 -2.79
CA ILE A 105 20.57 10.48 -2.44
C ILE A 105 19.67 10.32 -1.21
N GLU A 106 19.86 11.15 -0.19
CA GLU A 106 18.98 11.18 1.00
C GLU A 106 17.54 11.51 0.61
N ARG A 107 17.35 12.56 -0.20
CA ARG A 107 16.03 12.92 -0.73
C ARG A 107 15.41 11.81 -1.59
N LEU A 108 16.23 11.07 -2.34
CA LEU A 108 15.76 9.93 -3.13
C LEU A 108 15.26 8.80 -2.21
N SER A 109 15.95 8.51 -1.11
CA SER A 109 15.49 7.52 -0.12
C SER A 109 14.11 7.89 0.43
N GLN A 110 13.93 9.15 0.84
CA GLN A 110 12.65 9.67 1.32
C GLN A 110 11.52 9.54 0.27
N GLU A 111 11.81 9.81 -1.00
CA GLU A 111 10.85 9.65 -2.09
C GLU A 111 10.43 8.17 -2.27
N TYR A 112 11.36 7.22 -2.11
CA TYR A 112 11.04 5.79 -2.12
C TYR A 112 10.22 5.37 -0.91
N GLU A 113 10.52 5.89 0.29
CA GLU A 113 9.72 5.68 1.51
C GLU A 113 8.26 6.13 1.30
N ILE A 114 8.07 7.36 0.80
CA ILE A 114 6.74 7.92 0.51
C ILE A 114 5.98 7.05 -0.51
N ARG A 115 6.65 6.56 -1.55
CA ARG A 115 6.03 5.67 -2.54
C ARG A 115 5.59 4.35 -1.93
N MET A 116 6.40 3.75 -1.06
CA MET A 116 6.06 2.51 -0.36
C MET A 116 4.87 2.73 0.60
N ALA A 117 4.88 3.83 1.34
CA ALA A 117 3.78 4.23 2.23
C ALA A 117 2.46 4.41 1.45
N LYS A 118 2.49 5.15 0.33
CA LYS A 118 1.31 5.37 -0.53
C LYS A 118 0.70 4.06 -1.07
N ARG A 119 1.54 3.07 -1.39
CA ARG A 119 1.05 1.73 -1.81
C ARG A 119 0.37 0.97 -0.67
N LEU A 120 0.87 1.10 0.57
CA LEU A 120 0.22 0.51 1.75
C LEU A 120 -1.12 1.16 2.05
N GLU A 121 -1.22 2.48 1.91
CA GLU A 121 -2.46 3.22 2.15
C GLU A 121 -3.62 2.71 1.30
N HIS A 122 -3.40 2.46 0.00
CA HIS A 122 -4.45 1.97 -0.89
C HIS A 122 -5.04 0.62 -0.43
N THR A 123 -4.17 -0.28 0.04
CA THR A 123 -4.57 -1.60 0.53
C THR A 123 -5.29 -1.49 1.88
N LYS A 124 -4.86 -0.55 2.74
CA LYS A 124 -5.50 -0.23 4.02
C LYS A 124 -6.88 0.42 3.87
N ILE A 125 -7.05 1.31 2.90
CA ILE A 125 -8.35 1.90 2.56
C ILE A 125 -9.30 0.79 2.10
N THR A 126 -8.84 -0.10 1.22
CA THR A 126 -9.63 -1.24 0.73
C THR A 126 -10.11 -2.13 1.90
N SER A 127 -9.23 -2.43 2.86
CA SER A 127 -9.58 -3.28 4.01
C SER A 127 -10.55 -2.62 5.00
N THR A 128 -10.55 -1.29 5.08
CA THR A 128 -11.41 -0.52 6.00
C THR A 128 -12.77 -0.19 5.38
N VAL A 129 -12.79 0.19 4.10
CA VAL A 129 -14.01 0.61 3.39
C VAL A 129 -14.89 -0.58 2.99
N GLY A 130 -14.29 -1.76 2.71
CA GLY A 130 -15.03 -2.98 2.38
C GLY A 130 -16.12 -3.36 3.40
N PRO A 131 -15.79 -3.52 4.70
CA PRO A 131 -16.76 -3.77 5.76
C PRO A 131 -17.81 -2.67 5.91
N MET A 132 -17.41 -1.40 5.78
CA MET A 132 -18.32 -0.27 5.93
C MET A 132 -19.40 -0.26 4.84
N LEU A 133 -19.01 -0.52 3.59
CA LEU A 133 -19.97 -0.65 2.49
C LEU A 133 -20.84 -1.91 2.62
N GLY A 134 -20.27 -3.03 3.10
CA GLY A 134 -21.03 -4.25 3.39
C GLY A 134 -22.11 -4.03 4.45
N LEU A 135 -21.78 -3.27 5.50
CA LEU A 135 -22.70 -2.88 6.57
C LEU A 135 -23.75 -1.87 6.09
N MET A 136 -23.40 -0.90 5.25
CA MET A 136 -24.41 -0.05 4.59
C MET A 136 -25.37 -0.89 3.73
N GLY A 137 -24.84 -1.90 3.03
CA GLY A 137 -25.62 -2.86 2.25
C GLY A 137 -26.62 -3.68 3.06
N THR A 138 -26.45 -3.83 4.38
CA THR A 138 -27.48 -4.47 5.24
C THR A 138 -28.51 -3.50 5.76
N LEU A 139 -28.07 -2.31 6.17
CA LEU A 139 -28.94 -1.36 6.86
C LEU A 139 -29.95 -0.70 5.92
N ILE A 140 -29.57 -0.45 4.65
CA ILE A 140 -30.44 0.18 3.67
C ILE A 140 -31.66 -0.70 3.30
N PRO A 141 -31.51 -1.97 2.87
CA PRO A 141 -32.65 -2.82 2.50
C PRO A 141 -33.52 -3.26 3.69
N LEU A 142 -33.04 -3.12 4.93
CA LEU A 142 -33.81 -3.47 6.13
C LEU A 142 -35.09 -2.62 6.28
N GLY A 143 -35.06 -1.35 5.88
CA GLY A 143 -36.23 -0.47 5.91
C GLY A 143 -37.39 -1.01 5.04
N PRO A 144 -37.18 -1.19 3.72
CA PRO A 144 -38.15 -1.83 2.83
C PRO A 144 -38.58 -3.23 3.31
N ALA A 145 -37.66 -4.02 3.86
CA ALA A 145 -37.95 -5.37 4.36
C ALA A 145 -38.97 -5.37 5.51
N LEU A 146 -38.81 -4.49 6.51
CA LEU A 146 -39.74 -4.36 7.63
C LEU A 146 -41.11 -3.81 7.20
N ILE A 147 -41.14 -2.94 6.19
CA ILE A 147 -42.39 -2.45 5.59
C ILE A 147 -43.09 -3.58 4.81
N GLY A 148 -42.36 -4.47 4.15
CA GLY A 148 -42.91 -5.66 3.50
C GLY A 148 -43.53 -6.62 4.51
N LEU A 149 -42.85 -6.84 5.65
CA LEU A 149 -43.35 -7.67 6.73
C LEU A 149 -44.68 -7.16 7.31
N SER A 150 -44.81 -5.85 7.54
CA SER A 150 -46.06 -5.28 8.06
C SER A 150 -47.24 -5.42 7.08
N LYS A 151 -46.96 -5.63 5.79
CA LYS A 151 -47.95 -5.91 4.74
C LYS A 151 -48.20 -7.41 4.51
N GLY A 152 -47.51 -8.29 5.24
CA GLY A 152 -47.60 -9.74 5.06
C GLY A 152 -46.86 -10.29 3.82
N ASP A 153 -46.03 -9.48 3.16
CA ASP A 153 -45.25 -9.89 1.99
C ASP A 153 -43.89 -10.49 2.41
N ILE A 154 -43.91 -11.80 2.64
CA ILE A 154 -42.73 -12.58 3.03
C ILE A 154 -41.72 -12.70 1.86
N GLY A 155 -42.18 -12.60 0.60
CA GLY A 155 -41.32 -12.70 -0.57
C GLY A 155 -40.35 -11.52 -0.65
N THR A 156 -40.88 -10.30 -0.56
CA THR A 156 -40.09 -9.07 -0.55
C THR A 156 -39.16 -8.99 0.66
N LEU A 157 -39.60 -9.50 1.81
CA LEU A 157 -38.76 -9.62 3.02
C LEU A 157 -37.55 -10.52 2.78
N ALA A 158 -37.77 -11.74 2.28
CA ALA A 158 -36.71 -12.72 2.03
C ALA A 158 -35.69 -12.21 0.99
N GLN A 159 -36.15 -11.57 -0.09
CA GLN A 159 -35.24 -11.06 -1.12
C GLN A 159 -34.32 -9.94 -0.59
N ASN A 160 -34.87 -8.98 0.16
CA ASN A 160 -34.08 -7.90 0.75
C ASN A 160 -33.07 -8.41 1.80
N LEU A 161 -33.45 -9.40 2.59
CA LEU A 161 -32.55 -10.06 3.54
C LEU A 161 -31.41 -10.82 2.84
N MET A 162 -31.71 -11.52 1.74
CA MET A 162 -30.69 -12.24 0.97
C MET A 162 -29.62 -11.27 0.44
N ILE A 163 -30.05 -10.12 -0.10
CA ILE A 163 -29.13 -9.06 -0.55
C ILE A 163 -28.30 -8.54 0.62
N ALA A 164 -28.92 -8.20 1.75
CA ALA A 164 -28.23 -7.73 2.94
C ALA A 164 -27.15 -8.70 3.45
N PHE A 165 -27.47 -9.99 3.55
CA PHE A 165 -26.49 -10.98 4.00
C PHE A 165 -25.34 -11.14 3.00
N ALA A 166 -25.65 -11.18 1.69
CA ALA A 166 -24.64 -11.27 0.65
C ALA A 166 -23.66 -10.08 0.71
N THR A 167 -24.14 -8.85 0.87
CA THR A 167 -23.26 -7.67 0.94
C THR A 167 -22.31 -7.70 2.12
N THR A 168 -22.76 -8.25 3.27
CA THR A 168 -21.91 -8.37 4.46
C THR A 168 -20.80 -9.38 4.24
N VAL A 169 -21.15 -10.56 3.73
CA VAL A 169 -20.19 -11.63 3.47
C VAL A 169 -19.13 -11.15 2.48
N VAL A 170 -19.58 -10.50 1.41
CA VAL A 170 -18.68 -9.95 0.38
C VAL A 170 -17.83 -8.79 0.92
N GLY A 171 -18.42 -7.87 1.68
CA GLY A 171 -17.69 -6.75 2.29
C GLY A 171 -16.61 -7.21 3.27
N LEU A 172 -16.89 -8.23 4.08
CA LEU A 172 -15.92 -8.84 4.99
C LEU A 172 -14.83 -9.60 4.21
N PHE A 173 -15.18 -10.29 3.13
CA PHE A 173 -14.21 -10.98 2.28
C PHE A 173 -13.18 -10.01 1.69
N VAL A 174 -13.63 -8.87 1.15
CA VAL A 174 -12.75 -7.80 0.67
C VAL A 174 -11.83 -7.29 1.79
N ALA A 175 -12.38 -7.13 2.99
CA ALA A 175 -11.66 -6.67 4.17
C ALA A 175 -10.50 -7.59 4.54
N ILE A 176 -10.78 -8.90 4.59
CA ILE A 176 -9.81 -9.92 4.94
C ILE A 176 -8.66 -9.92 3.94
N ILE A 177 -8.95 -9.89 2.64
CA ILE A 177 -7.93 -9.82 1.59
C ILE A 177 -7.08 -8.56 1.78
N GLY A 178 -7.71 -7.38 1.85
CA GLY A 178 -6.97 -6.13 2.02
C GLY A 178 -6.13 -6.10 3.30
N TYR A 179 -6.63 -6.66 4.40
CA TYR A 179 -5.89 -6.73 5.66
C TYR A 179 -4.65 -7.62 5.55
N VAL A 180 -4.80 -8.84 5.03
CA VAL A 180 -3.68 -9.78 4.86
C VAL A 180 -2.62 -9.18 3.93
N LEU A 181 -3.04 -8.61 2.80
CA LEU A 181 -2.14 -7.95 1.85
C LEU A 181 -1.38 -6.78 2.49
N THR A 182 -2.07 -5.95 3.28
CA THR A 182 -1.46 -4.82 3.99
C THR A 182 -0.42 -5.32 4.99
N GLN A 183 -0.71 -6.38 5.74
CA GLN A 183 0.22 -6.90 6.76
C GLN A 183 1.48 -7.47 6.13
N VAL A 184 1.36 -8.26 5.05
CA VAL A 184 2.54 -8.85 4.40
C VAL A 184 3.37 -7.77 3.71
N ARG A 185 2.75 -6.87 2.93
CA ARG A 185 3.46 -5.76 2.28
C ARG A 185 4.16 -4.85 3.29
N ARG A 186 3.55 -4.60 4.44
CA ARG A 186 4.17 -3.76 5.49
C ARG A 186 5.49 -4.36 5.96
N ARG A 187 5.52 -5.68 6.20
CA ARG A 187 6.76 -6.37 6.59
C ARG A 187 7.81 -6.27 5.49
N TRP A 188 7.41 -6.46 4.24
CA TRP A 188 8.32 -6.42 3.10
C TRP A 188 8.93 -5.04 2.87
N TYR A 189 8.12 -3.99 2.83
CA TYR A 189 8.61 -2.63 2.65
C TYR A 189 9.47 -2.16 3.81
N TRP A 190 9.23 -2.66 5.03
CA TRP A 190 10.12 -2.40 6.16
C TRP A 190 11.50 -3.04 5.97
N GLU A 191 11.55 -4.28 5.46
CA GLU A 191 12.82 -4.92 5.08
C GLU A 191 13.51 -4.16 3.93
N ASP A 192 12.78 -3.75 2.89
CA ASP A 192 13.33 -3.01 1.75
C ASP A 192 13.87 -1.63 2.18
N MET A 193 13.18 -0.94 3.09
CA MET A 193 13.64 0.34 3.64
C MET A 193 14.91 0.14 4.48
N SER A 194 14.97 -0.91 5.31
CA SER A 194 16.19 -1.22 6.07
C SER A 194 17.39 -1.50 5.18
N ASP A 195 17.19 -2.14 4.02
CA ASP A 195 18.26 -2.38 3.04
C ASP A 195 18.70 -1.06 2.37
N ILE A 196 17.77 -0.13 2.11
CA ILE A 196 18.06 1.21 1.57
C ILE A 196 18.82 2.06 2.59
N ASP A 197 18.39 2.07 3.85
CA ASP A 197 19.04 2.80 4.94
C ASP A 197 20.47 2.30 5.14
N TYR A 198 20.68 0.98 5.09
CA TYR A 198 22.04 0.41 5.16
C TYR A 198 22.96 0.89 4.02
N ILE A 199 22.42 1.01 2.79
CA ILE A 199 23.17 1.59 1.66
C ILE A 199 23.47 3.07 1.92
N LEU A 200 22.49 3.82 2.42
CA LEU A 200 22.63 5.25 2.71
C LEU A 200 23.72 5.48 3.77
N ASP A 201 23.65 4.76 4.89
CA ASP A 201 24.62 4.83 5.98
C ASP A 201 26.04 4.53 5.48
N THR A 202 26.19 3.51 4.63
CA THR A 202 27.50 3.16 4.02
C THR A 202 28.07 4.32 3.19
N ILE A 203 27.21 5.10 2.54
CA ILE A 203 27.61 6.25 1.73
C ILE A 203 27.89 7.49 2.62
N GLU A 204 27.09 7.72 3.66
CA GLU A 204 27.16 8.89 4.54
C GLU A 204 28.27 8.82 5.59
N GLU A 205 28.49 7.65 6.23
CA GLU A 205 29.49 7.45 7.30
C GLU A 205 30.88 7.91 6.85
N LYS A 206 31.17 7.79 5.56
CA LYS A 206 32.43 8.22 5.00
C LYS A 206 32.51 9.69 4.60
N ASN A 207 31.39 10.31 4.23
CA ASN A 207 31.36 11.75 3.96
C ASN A 207 31.83 12.50 5.23
N TRP A 208 31.33 12.10 6.40
CA TRP A 208 31.77 12.64 7.69
C TRP A 208 33.26 12.44 7.95
N ASN A 209 33.80 11.24 7.72
CA ASN A 209 35.24 10.97 7.87
C ASN A 209 36.10 11.78 6.88
N SER A 210 35.62 12.05 5.66
CA SER A 210 36.33 12.87 4.68
C SER A 210 36.27 14.38 4.98
N VAL A 211 35.17 14.85 5.60
CA VAL A 211 35.01 16.25 6.01
C VAL A 211 35.76 16.54 7.31
N SER A 212 35.90 15.59 8.23
CA SER A 212 36.71 15.75 9.44
C SER A 212 38.22 15.79 9.13
N LEU A 213 38.70 15.00 8.16
CA LEU A 213 40.11 15.00 7.76
C LEU A 213 40.51 16.28 7.01
N ASN A 214 39.60 16.90 6.25
CA ASN A 214 39.86 18.15 5.53
C ASN A 214 39.73 19.42 6.40
N ASN A 215 39.20 19.32 7.62
CA ASN A 215 39.10 20.45 8.57
C ASN A 215 40.22 20.46 9.63
N GLU A 216 41.12 19.47 9.59
CA GLU A 216 42.30 19.38 10.48
C GLU A 216 43.63 19.72 9.76
N GLU A 217 43.62 20.04 8.45
CA GLU A 217 44.74 20.65 7.70
C GLU A 217 44.56 22.17 7.53
#